data_AF-A0A453TBJ1-F1
#
_entry.id   AF-A0A453TBJ1-F1
#
_cell.length_a   1.000
_cell.length_b   1.000
_cell.length_c   1.000
_cell.angle_alpha   90.00
_cell.angle_beta   90.00
_cell.angle_gamma   90.00
#
_symmetry.space_group_name_H-M   'P 1'
#
loop_
_entity.id
_entity.type
_entity.pdbx_description
1 polymer ?
#
loop_
_entity_poly.entity_id
_entity_poly.type
_entity_poly.pdbx_seq_one_letter_code
_entity_poly.pdbx_strand_id
1 'polypeptide(L)'
;MPCPSSRESHQSMYTDYPFILSVKHALIMLVILLRRPFRRLWWDETVPTVVTRAEPHNQAILHPTQHRVLTVRENARLQGFPDYYRLFGPVKEKYIQVGNAVAVPVARALGYSLGQALRGEFVGDQPLFKLPESFSCMGQAAATGSSVGVVEAE
;
A
#
# COMPACT_ATOMS: atom_id res chain seq x y z
N MET A 1 33.21 46.42 -4.93
CA MET A 1 32.27 46.93 -3.89
C MET A 1 31.58 48.17 -4.47
N PRO A 2 30.29 48.46 -4.19
CA PRO A 2 29.41 47.91 -3.15
C PRO A 2 28.03 47.33 -3.63
N CYS A 3 27.44 46.54 -2.71
CA CYS A 3 26.03 46.10 -2.58
C CYS A 3 25.13 47.24 -1.97
N PRO A 4 23.93 46.98 -1.39
CA PRO A 4 22.68 46.29 -1.79
C PRO A 4 21.39 47.12 -1.48
N SER A 5 20.19 46.71 -1.95
CA SER A 5 18.91 46.71 -1.18
C SER A 5 17.74 46.18 -2.03
N SER A 6 17.07 45.14 -1.51
CA SER A 6 15.65 45.13 -1.08
C SER A 6 14.64 44.60 -2.11
N ARG A 7 14.48 43.27 -2.13
CA ARG A 7 13.15 42.66 -2.35
C ARG A 7 12.88 41.69 -1.21
N GLU A 8 12.31 42.29 -0.18
CA GLU A 8 11.77 41.65 1.01
C GLU A 8 10.58 40.74 0.66
N SER A 9 10.66 39.53 1.20
CA SER A 9 9.58 38.79 1.88
C SER A 9 8.17 38.81 1.28
N HIS A 10 7.85 37.83 0.43
CA HIS A 10 6.45 37.39 0.23
C HIS A 10 6.32 35.86 0.16
N GLN A 11 7.13 35.12 0.93
CA GLN A 11 7.01 33.67 1.08
C GLN A 11 7.01 33.25 2.56
N SER A 12 6.22 33.95 3.38
CA SER A 12 6.00 33.57 4.79
C SER A 12 4.51 33.68 5.10
N MET A 13 3.68 32.83 4.49
CA MET A 13 2.28 32.68 4.89
C MET A 13 1.71 31.30 4.52
N TYR A 14 2.48 30.24 4.77
CA TYR A 14 2.04 28.84 4.59
C TYR A 14 2.38 27.95 5.79
N THR A 15 2.55 28.55 6.96
CA THR A 15 2.73 27.85 8.23
C THR A 15 1.69 28.40 9.19
N ASP A 16 0.45 27.91 9.12
CA ASP A 16 -0.51 27.92 10.24
C ASP A 16 -1.92 27.47 9.80
N TYR A 17 -2.10 26.23 9.33
CA TYR A 17 -3.45 25.62 9.31
C TYR A 17 -3.47 24.09 9.50
N PRO A 18 -3.08 23.57 10.68
CA PRO A 18 -3.22 22.13 10.97
C PRO A 18 -4.70 21.69 11.11
N PHE A 19 -5.63 22.60 11.45
CA PHE A 19 -7.03 22.23 11.72
C PHE A 19 -7.93 22.22 10.46
N ILE A 20 -7.76 23.19 9.55
CA ILE A 20 -8.55 23.30 8.31
C ILE A 20 -8.16 22.21 7.30
N LEU A 21 -6.91 21.76 7.33
CA LEU A 21 -6.43 20.66 6.49
C LEU A 21 -7.13 19.34 6.84
N SER A 22 -7.38 19.09 8.13
CA SER A 22 -8.11 17.89 8.58
C SER A 22 -9.55 17.88 8.05
N VAL A 23 -10.27 19.01 8.12
CA VAL A 23 -11.65 19.09 7.64
C VAL A 23 -11.73 19.06 6.12
N LYS A 24 -10.80 19.69 5.39
CA LYS A 24 -10.74 19.58 3.91
C LYS A 24 -10.38 18.17 3.43
N HIS A 25 -9.45 17.48 4.09
CA HIS A 25 -9.14 16.08 3.78
C HIS A 25 -10.30 15.16 4.15
N ALA A 26 -10.97 15.40 5.29
CA ALA A 26 -12.16 14.67 5.68
C ALA A 26 -13.32 14.93 4.71
N LEU A 27 -13.48 16.16 4.21
CA LEU A 27 -14.50 16.52 3.23
C LEU A 27 -14.16 15.96 1.84
N ILE A 28 -12.89 15.93 1.44
CA ILE A 28 -12.42 15.25 0.22
C ILE A 28 -12.63 13.74 0.35
N MET A 29 -12.27 13.13 1.48
CA MET A 29 -12.56 11.72 1.77
C MET A 29 -14.06 11.47 1.76
N LEU A 30 -14.87 12.34 2.36
CA LEU A 30 -16.33 12.27 2.40
C LEU A 30 -16.95 12.43 1.00
N VAL A 31 -16.44 13.34 0.16
CA VAL A 31 -16.87 13.54 -1.24
C VAL A 31 -16.43 12.38 -2.13
N ILE A 32 -15.23 11.82 -1.91
CA ILE A 32 -14.76 10.60 -2.57
C ILE A 32 -15.61 9.40 -2.12
N LEU A 33 -16.09 9.36 -0.87
CA LEU A 33 -17.00 8.33 -0.34
C LEU A 33 -18.45 8.49 -0.84
N LEU A 34 -18.91 9.72 -1.06
CA LEU A 34 -20.27 10.03 -1.53
C LEU A 34 -20.49 9.79 -3.04
N ARG A 35 -19.43 9.54 -3.82
CA ARG A 35 -19.49 9.27 -5.28
C ARG A 35 -19.07 7.84 -5.66
N ARG A 36 -19.30 6.85 -4.79
CA ARG A 36 -18.79 5.48 -4.95
C ARG A 36 -19.61 4.49 -5.79
N PRO A 37 -20.94 4.61 -6.04
CA PRO A 37 -21.66 3.53 -6.72
C PRO A 37 -21.17 3.39 -8.16
N PHE A 38 -20.73 2.18 -8.54
CA PHE A 38 -20.30 1.80 -9.89
C PHE A 38 -19.15 2.64 -10.48
N ARG A 39 -18.32 3.23 -9.63
CA ARG A 39 -17.14 3.97 -10.11
C ARG A 39 -16.09 3.02 -10.68
N ARG A 40 -15.48 3.44 -11.78
CA ARG A 40 -14.37 2.75 -12.43
C ARG A 40 -13.04 3.30 -11.92
N LEU A 41 -12.10 2.39 -11.65
CA LEU A 41 -10.73 2.76 -11.29
C LEU A 41 -9.96 3.19 -12.53
N TRP A 42 -8.97 4.05 -12.34
CA TRP A 42 -7.98 4.40 -13.36
C TRP A 42 -6.58 3.91 -12.96
N TRP A 43 -5.65 3.85 -13.91
CA TRP A 43 -4.27 3.38 -13.64
C TRP A 43 -3.51 4.30 -12.68
N ASP A 44 -3.81 5.59 -12.70
CA ASP A 44 -3.21 6.61 -11.82
C ASP A 44 -3.97 6.78 -10.49
N GLU A 45 -5.09 6.06 -10.32
CA GLU A 45 -5.88 6.10 -9.09
C GLU A 45 -5.42 5.00 -8.12
N THR A 46 -5.37 5.33 -6.83
CA THR A 46 -5.10 4.36 -5.79
C THR A 46 -6.39 3.81 -5.20
N VAL A 47 -6.38 2.54 -4.83
CA VAL A 47 -7.47 1.93 -4.06
C VAL A 47 -7.22 2.25 -2.58
N PRO A 48 -8.06 3.05 -1.92
CA PRO A 48 -7.79 3.51 -0.55
C PRO A 48 -7.82 2.36 0.47
N THR A 49 -8.74 1.41 0.28
CA THR A 49 -8.85 0.20 1.09
C THR A 49 -9.35 -0.94 0.22
N VAL A 50 -8.66 -2.08 0.26
CA VAL A 50 -9.13 -3.32 -0.37
C VAL A 50 -10.17 -3.94 0.56
N VAL A 51 -11.41 -4.08 0.08
CA VAL A 51 -12.53 -4.51 0.92
C VAL A 51 -12.89 -5.97 0.68
N THR A 52 -13.52 -6.59 1.68
CA THR A 52 -13.97 -7.99 1.69
C THR A 52 -15.10 -8.32 0.73
N ARG A 53 -15.86 -7.31 0.28
CA ARG A 53 -17.01 -7.47 -0.61
C ARG A 53 -16.71 -6.86 -1.98
N ALA A 54 -16.82 -7.67 -3.03
CA ALA A 54 -16.65 -7.24 -4.40
C ALA A 54 -17.94 -6.64 -5.01
N GLU A 55 -18.73 -5.93 -4.21
CA GLU A 55 -20.01 -5.38 -4.64
C GLU A 55 -19.83 -3.92 -5.09
N PRO A 56 -20.17 -3.57 -6.34
CA PRO A 56 -19.92 -2.24 -6.90
C PRO A 56 -20.87 -1.15 -6.38
N HIS A 57 -21.93 -1.53 -5.66
CA HIS A 57 -22.97 -0.61 -5.20
C HIS A 57 -22.44 0.48 -4.27
N ASN A 58 -21.40 0.19 -3.49
CA ASN A 58 -20.84 1.13 -2.52
C ASN A 58 -19.35 1.45 -2.77
N GLN A 59 -18.77 1.00 -3.88
CA GLN A 59 -17.31 1.03 -4.08
C GLN A 59 -16.88 1.20 -5.54
N ALA A 60 -15.76 1.92 -5.71
CA ALA A 60 -15.04 2.00 -6.96
C ALA A 60 -14.19 0.74 -7.16
N ILE A 61 -14.77 -0.31 -7.76
CA ILE A 61 -14.12 -1.63 -7.92
C ILE A 61 -14.16 -2.15 -9.35
N LEU A 62 -14.64 -1.34 -10.30
CA LEU A 62 -14.64 -1.73 -11.71
C LEU A 62 -13.24 -1.55 -12.32
N HIS A 63 -12.82 -2.54 -13.10
CA HIS A 63 -11.55 -2.53 -13.80
C HIS A 63 -11.46 -1.34 -14.79
N PRO A 64 -10.30 -0.70 -14.99
CA PRO A 64 -10.14 0.49 -15.86
C PRO A 64 -10.58 0.29 -17.31
N THR A 65 -10.25 -0.86 -17.91
CA THR A 65 -10.62 -1.14 -19.31
C THR A 65 -11.79 -2.11 -19.45
N GLN A 66 -11.89 -3.13 -18.59
CA GLN A 66 -12.81 -4.25 -18.75
C GLN A 66 -14.14 -4.00 -18.01
N HIS A 67 -15.25 -4.52 -18.54
CA HIS A 67 -16.58 -4.42 -17.90
C HIS A 67 -16.77 -5.48 -16.80
N ARG A 68 -15.81 -5.55 -15.86
CA ARG A 68 -15.85 -6.47 -14.72
C ARG A 68 -15.35 -5.80 -13.45
N VAL A 69 -15.69 -6.38 -12.31
CA VAL A 69 -15.07 -6.06 -11.02
C VAL A 69 -13.64 -6.59 -10.96
N LEU A 70 -12.82 -5.99 -10.10
CA LEU A 70 -11.50 -6.52 -9.79
C LEU A 70 -11.60 -7.96 -9.29
N THR A 71 -10.76 -8.82 -9.85
CA THR A 71 -10.60 -10.21 -9.46
C THR A 71 -9.95 -10.32 -8.09
N VAL A 72 -10.13 -11.47 -7.45
CA VAL A 72 -9.45 -11.83 -6.19
C VAL A 72 -7.94 -11.62 -6.30
N ARG A 73 -7.32 -11.95 -7.44
CA ARG A 73 -5.88 -11.83 -7.64
C ARG A 73 -5.42 -10.39 -7.80
N GLU A 74 -6.20 -9.54 -8.47
CA GLU A 74 -5.91 -8.09 -8.52
C GLU A 74 -5.97 -7.48 -7.12
N ASN A 75 -6.99 -7.83 -6.33
CA ASN A 75 -7.08 -7.39 -4.93
C ASN A 75 -5.93 -7.95 -4.06
N ALA A 76 -5.51 -9.18 -4.29
CA ALA A 76 -4.38 -9.78 -3.56
C ALA A 76 -3.08 -9.01 -3.85
N ARG A 77 -2.84 -8.62 -5.11
CA ARG A 77 -1.68 -7.79 -5.48
C ARG A 77 -1.73 -6.39 -4.87
N LEU A 78 -2.92 -5.78 -4.77
CA LEU A 78 -3.10 -4.51 -4.07
C LEU A 78 -2.71 -4.59 -2.58
N GLN A 79 -2.94 -5.74 -1.95
CA GLN A 79 -2.46 -6.04 -0.58
C GLN A 79 -0.99 -6.49 -0.52
N GLY A 80 -0.30 -6.55 -1.66
CA GLY A 80 1.09 -6.98 -1.76
C GLY A 80 1.30 -8.48 -1.57
N PHE A 81 0.24 -9.30 -1.73
CA PHE A 81 0.42 -10.75 -1.76
C PHE A 81 1.28 -11.16 -2.95
N PRO A 82 2.25 -12.06 -2.74
CA PRO A 82 3.00 -12.62 -3.85
C PRO A 82 2.08 -13.51 -4.71
N ASP A 83 2.32 -13.53 -6.01
CA ASP A 83 1.47 -14.27 -6.96
C ASP A 83 1.44 -15.78 -6.73
N TYR A 84 2.46 -16.32 -6.05
CA TYR A 84 2.53 -17.73 -5.65
C TYR A 84 1.62 -18.07 -4.45
N TYR A 85 1.08 -17.07 -3.73
CA TYR A 85 0.19 -17.31 -2.60
C TYR A 85 -1.19 -17.81 -3.07
N ARG A 86 -1.57 -19.02 -2.65
CA ARG A 86 -2.79 -19.68 -3.10
C ARG A 86 -3.91 -19.53 -2.07
N LEU A 87 -4.98 -18.84 -2.46
CA LEU A 87 -6.20 -18.68 -1.66
C LEU A 87 -7.15 -19.86 -1.91
N PHE A 88 -7.69 -20.42 -0.83
CA PHE A 88 -8.59 -21.57 -0.83
C PHE A 88 -10.02 -21.19 -0.43
N GLY A 89 -10.99 -22.03 -0.80
CA GLY A 89 -12.42 -21.79 -0.54
C GLY A 89 -13.19 -21.19 -1.73
N PRO A 90 -14.49 -20.89 -1.56
CA PRO A 90 -15.32 -20.25 -2.56
C PRO A 90 -14.87 -18.81 -2.83
N VAL A 91 -15.20 -18.29 -4.02
CA VAL A 91 -14.74 -16.96 -4.50
C VAL A 91 -15.07 -15.84 -3.49
N LYS A 92 -16.25 -15.87 -2.88
CA LYS A 92 -16.67 -14.88 -1.86
C LYS A 92 -15.76 -14.90 -0.63
N GLU A 93 -15.41 -16.09 -0.13
CA GLU A 93 -14.51 -16.22 1.02
C GLU A 93 -13.09 -15.78 0.68
N LYS A 94 -12.62 -16.01 -0.55
CA LYS A 94 -11.30 -15.50 -0.97
C LYS A 94 -11.22 -13.97 -0.96
N TYR A 95 -12.29 -13.28 -1.35
CA TYR A 95 -12.35 -11.82 -1.21
C TYR A 95 -12.32 -11.39 0.26
N ILE A 96 -13.01 -12.11 1.14
CA ILE A 96 -12.99 -11.84 2.59
C ILE A 96 -11.59 -12.05 3.16
N GLN A 97 -10.91 -13.13 2.80
CA GLN A 97 -9.53 -13.41 3.22
C GLN A 97 -8.58 -12.28 2.80
N VAL A 98 -8.65 -11.83 1.55
CA VAL A 98 -7.79 -10.76 1.04
C VAL A 98 -8.13 -9.41 1.68
N GLY A 99 -9.41 -9.09 1.84
CA GLY A 99 -9.84 -7.80 2.42
C GLY A 99 -9.52 -7.67 3.91
N ASN A 100 -9.58 -8.77 4.67
CA ASN A 100 -9.24 -8.77 6.10
C ASN A 100 -7.74 -8.95 6.37
N ALA A 101 -6.97 -9.34 5.37
CA ALA A 101 -5.54 -9.53 5.54
C ALA A 101 -4.81 -8.18 5.72
N VAL A 102 -3.74 -8.23 6.51
CA VAL A 102 -2.77 -7.13 6.60
C VAL A 102 -1.91 -7.13 5.35
N ALA A 103 -1.62 -5.95 4.81
CA ALA A 103 -0.74 -5.81 3.67
C ALA A 103 0.63 -6.47 3.94
N VAL A 104 1.05 -7.37 3.05
CA VAL A 104 2.28 -8.17 3.24
C VAL A 104 3.54 -7.31 3.39
N PRO A 105 3.73 -6.20 2.65
CA PRO A 105 4.88 -5.32 2.84
C PRO A 105 4.96 -4.70 4.25
N VAL A 106 3.80 -4.39 4.84
CA VAL A 106 3.70 -3.83 6.20
C VAL A 106 4.08 -4.90 7.22
N ALA A 107 3.51 -6.10 7.11
CA ALA A 107 3.86 -7.22 7.98
C ALA A 107 5.36 -7.57 7.89
N ARG A 108 5.95 -7.49 6.69
CA ARG A 108 7.38 -7.71 6.48
C ARG A 108 8.24 -6.68 7.21
N ALA A 109 7.88 -5.41 7.15
CA ALA A 109 8.61 -4.33 7.82
C ALA A 109 8.61 -4.51 9.34
N LEU A 110 7.44 -4.84 9.90
CA LEU A 110 7.28 -5.15 11.33
C LEU A 110 8.07 -6.41 11.73
N GLY A 111 8.04 -7.45 10.89
CA GLY A 111 8.82 -8.66 11.10
C GLY A 111 10.32 -8.40 11.10
N TYR A 112 10.80 -7.49 10.26
CA TYR A 112 12.21 -7.07 10.24
C TYR A 112 12.59 -6.35 11.54
N SER A 113 11.79 -5.37 12.00
CA SER A 113 12.05 -4.69 13.27
C SER A 113 12.04 -5.65 14.45
N LEU A 114 11.11 -6.63 14.46
CA LEU A 114 11.07 -7.67 15.47
C LEU A 114 12.33 -8.54 15.44
N GLY A 115 12.78 -8.94 14.25
CA GLY A 115 14.01 -9.72 14.08
C GLY A 115 15.26 -9.01 14.62
N GLN A 116 15.40 -7.71 14.35
CA GLN A 116 16.50 -6.89 14.90
C GLN A 116 16.45 -6.82 16.43
N ALA A 117 15.25 -6.63 17.00
CA ALA A 117 15.06 -6.57 18.45
C ALA A 117 15.42 -7.90 19.12
N LEU A 118 15.02 -9.03 18.54
CA LEU A 118 15.31 -10.36 19.07
C LEU A 118 16.82 -10.71 19.02
N ARG A 119 17.56 -10.20 18.04
CA ARG A 119 19.01 -10.40 17.94
C ARG A 119 19.82 -9.46 18.84
N GLY A 120 19.16 -8.49 19.49
CA GLY A 120 19.85 -7.46 20.27
C GLY A 120 20.64 -6.46 19.41
N GLU A 121 20.40 -6.41 18.10
CA GLU A 121 21.04 -5.48 17.16
C GLU A 121 20.40 -4.08 17.20
N PHE A 122 19.35 -3.91 17.99
CA PHE A 122 18.66 -2.64 18.13
C PHE A 122 19.45 -1.70 19.05
N VAL A 123 20.10 -0.71 18.47
CA VAL A 123 20.88 0.30 19.20
C VAL A 123 20.04 1.58 19.32
N GLY A 124 19.26 1.69 20.39
CA GLY A 124 18.52 2.92 20.75
C GLY A 124 17.19 2.65 21.46
N ASP A 125 16.61 3.69 22.07
CA ASP A 125 15.26 3.67 22.68
C ASP A 125 14.25 4.47 21.83
N GLN A 126 14.52 4.57 20.53
CA GLN A 126 13.72 5.39 19.62
C GLN A 126 12.46 4.62 19.18
N PRO A 127 11.27 5.26 19.17
CA PRO A 127 10.03 4.58 18.78
C PRO A 127 9.95 4.27 17.28
N LEU A 128 10.83 4.89 16.46
CA LEU A 128 10.84 4.74 15.01
C LEU A 128 12.12 4.05 14.55
N PHE A 129 11.96 3.04 13.69
CA PHE A 129 13.05 2.33 13.05
C PHE A 129 13.08 2.63 11.54
N LYS A 130 14.24 3.02 11.03
CA LYS A 130 14.43 3.22 9.58
C LYS A 130 14.93 1.91 8.97
N LEU A 131 14.17 1.39 8.01
CA LEU A 131 14.56 0.19 7.26
C LEU A 131 15.80 0.48 6.41
N PRO A 132 16.75 -0.47 6.30
CA PRO A 132 17.90 -0.33 5.43
C PRO A 132 17.50 -0.37 3.95
N GLU A 133 18.32 0.20 3.07
CA GLU A 133 18.06 0.22 1.61
C GLU A 133 17.93 -1.18 1.00
N SER A 134 18.62 -2.17 1.58
CA SER A 134 18.53 -3.58 1.17
C SER A 134 17.13 -4.17 1.32
N PHE A 135 16.33 -3.68 2.26
CA PHE A 135 14.98 -4.18 2.54
C PHE A 135 14.01 -3.92 1.37
N SER A 136 14.16 -2.77 0.71
CA SER A 136 13.33 -2.35 -0.42
C SER A 136 13.51 -3.25 -1.65
N CYS A 137 14.71 -3.81 -1.84
CA CYS A 137 15.05 -4.65 -2.99
C CYS A 137 14.61 -6.12 -2.83
N MET A 138 14.60 -6.66 -1.61
CA MET A 138 14.28 -8.08 -1.39
C MET A 138 12.83 -8.47 -1.74
N GLY A 139 11.94 -7.52 -2.08
CA GLY A 139 10.59 -7.82 -2.57
C GLY A 139 10.54 -8.29 -4.03
N GLN A 140 11.60 -8.05 -4.80
CA GLN A 140 11.67 -8.36 -6.24
C GLN A 140 12.41 -9.67 -6.54
N ALA A 141 13.11 -10.25 -5.55
CA ALA A 141 13.92 -11.46 -5.74
C ALA A 141 13.13 -12.76 -6.00
N ALA A 142 11.80 -12.76 -5.80
CA ALA A 142 10.97 -13.94 -6.06
C ALA A 142 10.72 -14.20 -7.56
N ALA A 143 11.15 -13.32 -8.46
CA ALA A 143 10.98 -13.46 -9.92
C ALA A 143 12.15 -14.14 -10.63
N THR A 144 13.30 -14.34 -9.97
CA THR A 144 14.38 -15.16 -10.53
C THR A 144 14.18 -16.60 -10.12
N GLY A 145 13.66 -17.41 -11.06
CA GLY A 145 13.55 -18.85 -10.90
C GLY A 145 14.89 -19.43 -10.46
N SER A 146 14.90 -19.97 -9.24
CA SER A 146 16.00 -20.78 -8.77
C SER A 146 15.96 -22.09 -9.55
N SER A 147 16.86 -22.23 -10.53
CA SER A 147 17.18 -23.50 -11.16
C SER A 147 17.83 -24.41 -10.12
N VAL A 148 17.01 -25.09 -9.32
CA VAL A 148 17.48 -26.22 -8.51
C VAL A 148 17.27 -27.47 -9.35
N GLY A 149 18.40 -28.08 -9.73
CA GLY A 149 18.46 -29.28 -10.54
C GLY A 149 17.64 -30.41 -9.94
N VAL A 150 16.92 -31.09 -10.82
CA VAL A 150 16.35 -32.41 -10.57
C VAL A 150 17.52 -33.35 -10.32
N VAL A 151 17.65 -33.85 -9.10
CA VAL A 151 18.44 -35.06 -8.82
C VAL A 151 17.46 -36.22 -8.98
N GLU A 152 17.59 -36.94 -10.08
CA GLU A 152 17.00 -38.27 -10.26
C GLU A 152 17.56 -39.20 -9.17
N ALA A 153 16.68 -39.93 -8.50
CA ALA A 153 17.02 -41.07 -7.67
C ALA A 153 16.50 -42.33 -8.37
N GLU A 154 17.37 -43.34 -8.40
CA GLU A 154 17.27 -44.66 -9.03
C GLU A 154 15.94 -45.40 -8.84
#